data_AF-I3ST44-F1
#
_entry.id   AF-I3ST44-F1
#
_cell.length_a   1.000
_cell.length_b   1.000
_cell.length_c   1.000
_cell.angle_alpha   90.00
_cell.angle_beta   90.00
_cell.angle_gamma   90.00
#
_symmetry.space_group_name_H-M   'P 1'
#
loop_
_entity.id
_entity.type
_entity.pdbx_description
1 polymer ?
#
loop_
_entity_poly.entity_id
_entity_poly.type
_entity_poly.pdbx_seq_one_letter_code
_entity_poly.pdbx_strand_id
1 'polypeptide(L)'
;MSSRLVIVFLFHSEATILHSRLADMRGDEEPEAKKNLDEKMKNVEVKETALANTEAHVTRHIPPYNSSATTPQEAYVLDKIILAEEWNYLQDIYYSLQKEVAADFSLYPSFIRNRINRLKKIEDDSEKKKHSCILSFINYLVKFKDQHSMDGISSSKFEKLPYTLHHRFTTMFDVTESRRLPPEKMNLLISYVLVLTLFSDDFRTDYRDIAKDLRMTTLTLRPIFEHLGCKLISSQKVSYATLPIPLTFFQIKKRKRKNKNKL
;
A
#
# COMPACT_ATOMS: atom_id res chain seq x y z
N MET A 1 -35.19 -8.94 -6.55
CA MET A 1 -34.44 -10.22 -6.55
C MET A 1 -34.22 -10.65 -7.99
N SER A 2 -33.08 -11.29 -8.27
CA SER A 2 -32.76 -12.02 -9.51
C SER A 2 -32.22 -11.24 -10.71
N SER A 3 -30.90 -10.99 -10.67
CA SER A 3 -30.05 -10.92 -11.88
C SER A 3 -28.64 -11.46 -11.59
N ARG A 4 -28.20 -11.38 -10.33
CA ARG A 4 -26.93 -11.99 -9.85
C ARG A 4 -26.95 -13.52 -9.74
N LEU A 5 -28.11 -14.13 -9.54
CA LEU A 5 -28.20 -15.60 -9.37
C LEU A 5 -28.15 -16.33 -10.73
N VAL A 6 -28.63 -15.70 -11.80
CA VAL A 6 -28.70 -16.29 -13.14
C VAL A 6 -27.30 -16.48 -13.75
N ILE A 7 -26.39 -15.52 -13.52
CA ILE A 7 -25.02 -15.57 -14.07
C ILE A 7 -24.21 -16.70 -13.43
N VAL A 8 -24.31 -16.90 -12.10
CA VAL A 8 -23.56 -17.96 -11.41
C VAL A 8 -24.01 -19.36 -11.85
N PHE A 9 -25.31 -19.54 -12.14
CA PHE A 9 -25.83 -20.82 -12.62
C PHE A 9 -25.44 -21.14 -14.07
N LEU A 10 -25.35 -20.13 -14.95
CA LEU A 10 -24.93 -20.32 -16.35
C LEU A 10 -23.45 -20.75 -16.46
N PHE A 11 -22.55 -20.19 -15.63
CA PHE A 11 -21.13 -20.56 -15.64
C PHE A 11 -20.84 -21.95 -15.05
N HIS A 12 -21.61 -22.40 -14.05
CA HIS A 12 -21.47 -23.76 -13.52
C HIS A 12 -21.96 -24.82 -14.52
N SER A 13 -22.97 -24.48 -15.32
CA SER A 13 -23.50 -25.32 -16.40
C SER A 13 -22.45 -25.58 -17.49
N GLU A 14 -21.77 -24.53 -17.98
CA GLU A 14 -20.74 -24.70 -19.03
C GLU A 14 -19.54 -25.54 -18.57
N ALA A 15 -19.08 -25.35 -17.32
CA ALA A 15 -17.98 -26.15 -16.77
C ALA A 15 -18.35 -27.65 -16.65
N THR A 16 -19.60 -27.93 -16.31
CA THR A 16 -20.10 -29.32 -16.18
C THR A 16 -20.29 -29.98 -17.56
N ILE A 17 -20.71 -29.21 -18.57
CA ILE A 17 -20.85 -29.67 -19.96
C ILE A 17 -19.48 -29.93 -20.61
N LEU A 18 -18.46 -29.13 -20.27
CA LEU A 18 -17.09 -29.37 -20.74
C LEU A 18 -16.52 -30.67 -20.14
N HIS A 19 -16.78 -30.91 -18.84
CA HIS A 19 -16.33 -32.10 -18.13
C HIS A 19 -17.00 -33.38 -18.62
N SER A 20 -18.27 -33.32 -19.05
CA SER A 20 -18.98 -34.48 -19.61
C SER A 20 -18.57 -34.79 -21.06
N ARG A 21 -18.27 -33.76 -21.89
CA ARG A 21 -17.72 -33.96 -23.25
C ARG A 21 -16.31 -34.55 -23.25
N LEU A 22 -15.52 -34.29 -22.20
CA LEU A 22 -14.17 -34.85 -22.04
C LEU A 22 -14.15 -36.34 -21.67
N ALA A 23 -15.24 -36.87 -21.13
CA ALA A 23 -15.33 -38.30 -20.78
C ALA A 23 -15.55 -39.21 -21.99
N ASP A 24 -16.05 -38.66 -23.10
CA ASP A 24 -16.48 -39.41 -24.30
C ASP A 24 -15.41 -39.49 -25.41
N MET A 25 -14.27 -38.81 -25.23
CA MET A 25 -13.19 -38.71 -26.22
C MET A 25 -11.95 -39.54 -25.84
N ARG A 26 -12.12 -40.69 -25.17
CA ARG A 26 -11.04 -41.70 -25.06
C ARG A 26 -10.94 -42.50 -26.37
N GLY A 27 -10.56 -41.81 -27.44
CA GLY A 27 -10.05 -42.39 -28.67
C GLY A 27 -8.64 -41.85 -28.88
N ASP A 28 -7.72 -42.74 -29.25
CA ASP A 28 -6.28 -42.51 -29.36
C ASP A 28 -5.90 -41.21 -30.09
N GLU A 29 -5.33 -40.23 -29.35
CA GLU A 29 -4.77 -39.01 -29.94
C GLU A 29 -3.31 -38.76 -29.51
N GLU A 30 -2.51 -38.38 -30.51
CA GLU A 30 -1.06 -38.23 -30.56
C GLU A 30 -0.43 -37.37 -29.43
N PRO A 31 0.87 -37.61 -29.13
CA PRO A 31 1.60 -36.94 -28.04
C PRO A 31 1.69 -35.40 -28.17
N GLU A 32 1.52 -34.83 -29.36
CA GLU A 32 1.54 -33.37 -29.56
C GLU A 32 0.28 -32.65 -29.07
N ALA A 33 -0.88 -33.30 -29.11
CA ALA A 33 -2.14 -32.74 -28.60
C ALA A 33 -2.09 -32.58 -27.08
N LYS A 34 -1.50 -33.55 -26.37
CA LYS A 34 -1.32 -33.52 -24.90
C LYS A 34 -0.39 -32.39 -24.45
N LYS A 35 0.71 -32.16 -25.19
CA LYS A 35 1.67 -31.10 -24.87
C LYS A 35 1.09 -29.68 -25.04
N ASN A 36 0.29 -29.47 -26.08
CA ASN A 36 -0.43 -28.21 -26.30
C ASN A 36 -1.52 -27.96 -25.23
N LEU A 37 -2.17 -29.02 -24.74
CA LEU A 37 -3.17 -28.93 -23.68
C LEU A 37 -2.53 -28.59 -22.33
N ASP A 38 -1.38 -29.19 -22.00
CA ASP A 38 -0.64 -28.88 -20.77
C ASP A 38 -0.10 -27.43 -20.76
N GLU A 39 0.40 -26.92 -21.90
CA GLU A 39 0.81 -25.52 -22.02
C GLU A 39 -0.38 -24.55 -21.91
N LYS A 40 -1.52 -24.90 -22.50
CA LYS A 40 -2.76 -24.11 -22.33
C LYS A 40 -3.26 -24.12 -20.89
N MET A 41 -3.25 -25.27 -20.20
CA MET A 41 -3.64 -25.38 -18.79
C MET A 41 -2.73 -24.55 -17.88
N LYS A 42 -1.41 -24.62 -18.07
CA LYS A 42 -0.45 -23.76 -17.34
C LYS A 42 -0.71 -22.28 -17.58
N ASN A 43 -0.99 -21.88 -18.82
CA ASN A 43 -1.28 -20.49 -19.15
C ASN A 43 -2.62 -20.00 -18.57
N VAL A 44 -3.62 -20.89 -18.45
CA VAL A 44 -4.90 -20.57 -17.79
C VAL A 44 -4.71 -20.42 -16.29
N GLU A 45 -3.97 -21.33 -15.64
CA GLU A 45 -3.67 -21.27 -14.20
C GLU A 45 -2.84 -20.03 -13.82
N VAL A 46 -1.87 -19.64 -14.65
CA VAL A 46 -1.10 -18.40 -14.48
C VAL A 46 -1.97 -17.15 -14.62
N LYS A 47 -2.95 -17.15 -15.55
CA LYS A 47 -3.88 -16.02 -15.72
C LYS A 47 -4.86 -15.94 -14.56
N GLU A 48 -5.40 -17.07 -14.10
CA GLU A 48 -6.35 -17.12 -12.99
C GLU A 48 -5.71 -16.70 -11.66
N THR A 49 -4.47 -17.13 -11.39
CA THR A 49 -3.69 -16.68 -10.23
C THR A 49 -3.32 -15.19 -10.28
N ALA A 50 -3.02 -14.65 -11.47
CA ALA A 50 -2.78 -13.22 -11.65
C ALA A 50 -4.03 -12.37 -11.43
N LEU A 51 -5.20 -12.80 -11.93
CA LEU A 51 -6.48 -12.12 -11.68
C LEU A 51 -6.88 -12.20 -10.20
N ALA A 52 -6.79 -13.38 -9.57
CA ALA A 52 -7.11 -13.55 -8.15
C ALA A 52 -6.19 -12.71 -7.25
N ASN A 53 -4.90 -12.58 -7.59
CA ASN A 53 -3.98 -11.69 -6.89
C ASN A 53 -4.32 -10.21 -7.10
N THR A 54 -4.80 -9.82 -8.29
CA THR A 54 -5.24 -8.46 -8.59
C THR A 54 -6.52 -8.11 -7.81
N GLU A 55 -7.49 -9.03 -7.73
CA GLU A 55 -8.72 -8.86 -6.94
C GLU A 55 -8.44 -8.86 -5.43
N ALA A 56 -7.54 -9.73 -4.95
CA ALA A 56 -7.05 -9.71 -3.57
C ALA A 56 -6.25 -8.44 -3.23
N HIS A 57 -5.61 -7.82 -4.22
CA HIS A 57 -4.87 -6.56 -4.07
C HIS A 57 -5.82 -5.36 -3.92
N VAL A 58 -6.85 -5.27 -4.77
CA VAL A 58 -7.88 -4.21 -4.71
C VAL A 58 -8.65 -4.26 -3.39
N THR A 59 -8.89 -5.45 -2.83
CA THR A 59 -9.64 -5.61 -1.57
C THR A 59 -8.86 -5.25 -0.31
N ARG A 60 -7.51 -5.17 -0.36
CA ARG A 60 -6.67 -4.88 0.83
C ARG A 60 -6.39 -3.39 1.05
N HIS A 61 -6.63 -2.53 0.05
CA HIS A 61 -6.34 -1.10 0.13
C HIS A 61 -4.89 -0.80 0.56
N ILE A 62 -3.93 -1.49 -0.06
CA ILE A 62 -2.48 -1.33 0.16
C ILE A 62 -1.75 -0.93 -1.14
N PRO A 63 -0.57 -0.29 -1.05
CA PRO A 63 0.28 -0.02 -2.21
C PRO A 63 0.68 -1.29 -2.98
N PRO A 64 1.00 -1.18 -4.29
CA PRO A 64 1.54 -2.26 -5.09
C PRO A 64 2.73 -2.92 -4.39
N TYR A 65 2.71 -4.25 -4.31
CA TYR A 65 3.73 -5.02 -3.60
C TYR A 65 4.24 -6.18 -4.44
N ASN A 66 5.44 -6.65 -4.13
CA ASN A 66 6.05 -7.84 -4.71
C ASN A 66 6.00 -8.99 -3.70
N SER A 67 5.15 -9.99 -3.95
CA SER A 67 5.02 -11.17 -3.08
C SER A 67 6.26 -12.06 -3.07
N SER A 68 7.11 -11.97 -4.09
CA SER A 68 8.36 -12.73 -4.23
C SER A 68 9.58 -11.96 -3.74
N ALA A 69 9.38 -10.82 -3.06
CA ALA A 69 10.47 -10.01 -2.53
C ALA A 69 11.35 -10.81 -1.55
N THR A 70 12.66 -10.63 -1.69
CA THR A 70 13.68 -11.23 -0.81
C THR A 70 14.29 -10.22 0.15
N THR A 71 14.05 -8.93 -0.10
CA THR A 71 14.42 -7.81 0.77
C THR A 71 13.21 -6.92 1.08
N PRO A 72 13.20 -6.21 2.23
CA PRO A 72 12.15 -5.25 2.55
C PRO A 72 11.96 -4.14 1.50
N GLN A 73 13.04 -3.74 0.82
CA GLN A 73 13.07 -2.75 -0.26
C GLN A 73 12.31 -3.24 -1.50
N GLU A 74 12.42 -4.53 -1.82
CA GLU A 74 11.72 -5.15 -2.95
C GLU A 74 10.23 -5.35 -2.69
N ALA A 75 9.84 -5.49 -1.42
CA ALA A 75 8.46 -5.75 -1.02
C ALA A 75 7.50 -4.66 -1.50
N TYR A 76 7.92 -3.39 -1.41
CA TYR A 76 7.17 -2.23 -1.90
C TYR A 76 8.07 -1.38 -2.79
N VAL A 77 8.10 -1.67 -4.09
CA VAL A 77 9.03 -0.99 -5.02
C VAL A 77 8.77 0.52 -5.06
N LEU A 78 9.77 1.32 -4.67
CA LEU A 78 9.62 2.77 -4.50
C LEU A 78 9.22 3.48 -5.80
N ASP A 79 9.73 3.05 -6.95
CA ASP A 79 9.38 3.63 -8.27
C ASP A 79 7.92 3.36 -8.69
N LYS A 80 7.26 2.38 -8.05
CA LYS A 80 5.81 2.15 -8.22
C LYS A 80 4.97 3.01 -7.28
N ILE A 81 5.60 3.62 -6.28
CA ILE A 81 4.97 4.49 -5.29
C ILE A 81 5.18 5.97 -5.68
N ILE A 82 6.42 6.34 -6.01
CA ILE A 82 6.83 7.66 -6.50
C ILE A 82 7.28 7.49 -7.94
N LEU A 83 6.51 8.02 -8.88
CA LEU A 83 6.81 7.94 -10.30
C LEU A 83 8.05 8.78 -10.64
N ALA A 84 8.79 8.39 -11.69
CA ALA A 84 10.03 9.05 -12.12
C ALA A 84 9.89 10.58 -12.27
N GLU A 85 8.77 11.04 -12.83
CA GLU A 85 8.46 12.47 -13.03
C GLU A 85 8.14 13.23 -11.73
N GLU A 86 7.67 12.51 -10.70
CA GLU A 86 7.25 13.11 -9.42
C GLU A 86 8.45 13.56 -8.58
N TRP A 87 9.60 12.88 -8.71
CA TRP A 87 10.82 13.19 -7.94
C TRP A 87 11.31 14.63 -8.09
N ASN A 88 11.01 15.29 -9.22
CA ASN A 88 11.39 16.69 -9.43
C ASN A 88 10.55 17.67 -8.58
N TYR A 89 9.33 17.27 -8.19
CA TYR A 89 8.44 18.09 -7.37
C TYR A 89 8.58 17.84 -5.87
N LEU A 90 9.50 16.95 -5.45
CA LEU A 90 9.68 16.51 -4.06
C LEU A 90 10.99 17.04 -3.42
N GLN A 91 11.66 18.00 -4.04
CA GLN A 91 12.99 18.44 -3.61
C GLN A 91 12.95 19.64 -2.64
N ASP A 92 11.77 20.05 -2.16
CA ASP A 92 11.57 21.19 -1.24
C ASP A 92 12.37 21.05 0.06
N ILE A 93 12.34 19.88 0.72
CA ILE A 93 13.14 19.63 1.92
C ILE A 93 14.64 19.60 1.57
N TYR A 94 15.01 18.96 0.47
CA TYR A 94 16.41 18.87 0.04
C TYR A 94 17.01 20.27 -0.17
N TYR A 95 16.35 21.11 -0.98
CA TYR A 95 16.81 22.47 -1.23
C TYR A 95 16.77 23.34 0.03
N SER A 96 15.81 23.12 0.92
CA SER A 96 15.78 23.83 2.21
C SER A 96 16.99 23.51 3.08
N LEU A 97 17.54 22.29 3.01
CA LEU A 97 18.75 21.91 3.74
C LEU A 97 20.04 22.49 3.15
N GLN A 98 20.06 22.81 1.86
CA GLN A 98 21.23 23.35 1.17
C GLN A 98 21.37 24.88 1.34
N LYS A 99 20.35 25.56 1.86
CA LYS A 99 20.40 27.01 2.08
C LYS A 99 21.42 27.35 3.16
N GLU A 100 22.17 28.44 2.94
CA GLU A 100 23.13 28.97 3.91
C GLU A 100 22.45 29.40 5.22
N VAL A 101 21.23 29.95 5.12
CA VAL A 101 20.39 30.26 6.28
C VAL A 101 19.72 28.98 6.76
N ALA A 102 19.86 28.68 8.05
CA ALA A 102 19.23 27.53 8.67
C ALA A 102 17.72 27.51 8.40
N ALA A 103 17.26 26.52 7.62
CA ALA A 103 15.85 26.36 7.33
C ALA A 103 15.05 26.05 8.60
N ASP A 104 13.91 26.75 8.73
CA ASP A 104 12.97 26.51 9.80
C ASP A 104 12.06 25.32 9.47
N PHE A 105 12.24 24.23 10.20
CA PHE A 105 11.39 23.04 10.12
C PHE A 105 10.34 23.01 11.25
N SER A 106 10.22 24.05 12.08
CA SER A 106 9.33 24.08 13.24
C SER A 106 7.88 23.80 12.90
N LEU A 107 7.46 24.26 11.71
CA LEU A 107 6.10 24.05 11.23
C LEU A 107 5.89 22.59 10.80
N TYR A 108 6.90 21.89 10.26
CA TYR A 108 6.70 20.57 9.64
C TYR A 108 6.09 19.52 10.59
N PRO A 109 5.38 18.52 10.04
CA PRO A 109 4.93 17.34 10.79
C PRO A 109 6.03 16.78 11.70
N SER A 110 5.62 16.29 12.87
CA SER A 110 6.54 15.84 13.92
C SER A 110 7.45 14.70 13.45
N PHE A 111 6.95 13.80 12.60
CA PHE A 111 7.74 12.74 11.95
C PHE A 111 8.92 13.34 11.19
N ILE A 112 8.66 14.32 10.32
CA ILE A 112 9.69 14.95 9.48
C ILE A 112 10.71 15.67 10.37
N ARG A 113 10.24 16.51 11.30
CA ARG A 113 11.10 17.25 12.24
C ARG A 113 12.09 16.35 12.97
N ASN A 114 11.61 15.20 13.46
CA ASN A 114 12.44 14.25 14.20
C ASN A 114 13.50 13.58 13.33
N ARG A 115 13.36 13.58 11.99
CA ARG A 115 14.31 12.98 11.04
C ARG A 115 15.27 13.98 10.40
N ILE A 116 15.00 15.30 10.47
CA ILE A 116 15.87 16.33 9.86
C ILE A 116 17.32 16.23 10.31
N ASN A 117 17.57 16.02 11.61
CA ASN A 117 18.94 15.92 12.12
C ASN A 117 19.69 14.68 11.59
N ARG A 118 18.99 13.57 11.34
CA ARG A 118 19.59 12.38 10.71
C ARG A 118 19.88 12.65 9.24
N LEU A 119 18.93 13.28 8.55
CA LEU A 119 19.04 13.64 7.14
C LEU A 119 20.23 14.58 6.85
N LYS A 120 20.48 15.57 7.73
CA LYS A 120 21.65 16.47 7.65
C LYS A 120 22.99 15.74 7.72
N LYS A 121 23.04 14.60 8.43
CA LYS A 121 24.26 13.81 8.65
C LYS A 121 24.56 12.82 7.52
N ILE A 122 23.66 12.65 6.56
CA ILE A 122 23.92 11.79 5.40
C ILE A 122 25.01 12.47 4.55
N GLU A 123 26.10 11.75 4.27
CA GLU A 123 27.21 12.28 3.45
C GLU A 123 26.92 12.14 1.96
N ASP A 124 26.39 10.98 1.54
CA ASP A 124 25.98 10.71 0.17
C ASP A 124 24.83 11.64 -0.25
N ASP A 125 25.10 12.51 -1.23
CA ASP A 125 24.13 13.51 -1.69
C ASP A 125 22.91 12.88 -2.38
N SER A 126 23.11 11.76 -3.10
CA SER A 126 22.03 11.05 -3.78
C SER A 126 21.08 10.42 -2.75
N GLU A 127 21.61 9.74 -1.74
CA GLU A 127 20.82 9.19 -0.65
C GLU A 127 20.16 10.28 0.20
N LYS A 128 20.85 11.39 0.46
CA LYS A 128 20.26 12.57 1.13
C LYS A 128 19.09 13.12 0.33
N LYS A 129 19.24 13.29 -0.99
CA LYS A 129 18.21 13.77 -1.89
C LYS A 129 17.02 12.82 -1.90
N LYS A 130 17.25 11.52 -2.03
CA LYS A 130 16.22 10.49 -2.00
C LYS A 130 15.41 10.50 -0.69
N HIS A 131 16.08 10.49 0.46
CA HIS A 131 15.42 10.56 1.76
C HIS A 131 14.65 11.87 1.96
N SER A 132 15.19 12.99 1.48
CA SER A 132 14.49 14.28 1.49
C SER A 132 13.20 14.22 0.68
N CYS A 133 13.25 13.63 -0.52
CA CYS A 133 12.08 13.48 -1.39
C CYS A 133 11.01 12.57 -0.78
N ILE A 134 11.40 11.49 -0.12
CA ILE A 134 10.47 10.60 0.59
C ILE A 134 9.75 11.37 1.71
N LEU A 135 10.47 12.17 2.50
CA LEU A 135 9.88 13.00 3.55
C LEU A 135 8.95 14.09 3.00
N SER A 136 9.32 14.70 1.89
CA SER A 136 8.46 15.65 1.17
C SER A 136 7.18 15.00 0.70
N PHE A 137 7.27 13.78 0.17
CA PHE A 137 6.09 13.04 -0.28
C PHE A 137 5.15 12.68 0.87
N ILE A 138 5.71 12.25 2.01
CA ILE A 138 4.96 12.05 3.26
C ILE A 138 4.25 13.35 3.68
N ASN A 139 4.95 14.49 3.68
CA ASN A 139 4.37 15.80 4.00
C ASN A 139 3.15 16.09 3.14
N TYR A 140 3.29 15.89 1.83
CA TYR A 140 2.24 16.18 0.86
C TYR A 140 1.03 15.24 0.98
N LEU A 141 1.23 13.94 1.23
CA LEU A 141 0.14 13.00 1.50
C LEU A 141 -0.60 13.33 2.81
N VAL A 142 0.12 13.69 3.87
CA VAL A 142 -0.49 14.11 5.14
C VAL A 142 -1.32 15.39 4.95
N LYS A 143 -0.81 16.37 4.19
CA LYS A 143 -1.57 17.58 3.84
C LYS A 143 -2.83 17.25 3.04
N PHE A 144 -2.71 16.40 2.02
CA PHE A 144 -3.85 15.99 1.19
C PHE A 144 -4.91 15.29 2.04
N LYS A 145 -4.50 14.38 2.93
CA LYS A 145 -5.40 13.73 3.89
C LYS A 145 -6.17 14.74 4.74
N ASP A 146 -5.48 15.74 5.29
CA ASP A 146 -6.10 16.75 6.16
C ASP A 146 -7.10 17.64 5.38
N GLN A 147 -6.82 17.96 4.11
CA GLN A 147 -7.76 18.66 3.23
C GLN A 147 -9.05 17.87 2.96
N HIS A 148 -8.96 16.54 2.97
CA HIS A 148 -10.07 15.62 2.70
C HIS A 148 -10.68 14.99 3.98
N SER A 149 -10.35 15.52 5.16
CA SER A 149 -10.88 15.09 6.46
C SER A 149 -12.10 15.92 6.89
N MET A 150 -12.84 15.43 7.89
CA MET A 150 -14.05 16.09 8.43
C MET A 150 -13.84 17.50 8.92
N ASP A 151 -12.68 17.75 9.51
CA ASP A 151 -12.43 19.03 10.17
C ASP A 151 -12.25 20.16 9.15
N GLY A 152 -11.95 19.85 7.87
CA GLY A 152 -11.73 20.85 6.82
C GLY A 152 -10.70 21.93 7.18
N ILE A 153 -9.96 21.75 8.29
CA ILE A 153 -9.09 22.76 8.87
C ILE A 153 -7.97 22.98 7.89
N SER A 154 -7.92 24.21 7.38
CA SER A 154 -6.92 24.69 6.46
C SER A 154 -5.53 24.31 6.96
N SER A 155 -4.84 23.45 6.21
CA SER A 155 -3.38 23.34 6.27
C SER A 155 -2.73 24.61 5.67
N SER A 156 -3.26 25.78 6.04
CA SER A 156 -2.90 27.12 5.52
C SER A 156 -1.54 27.60 6.01
N LYS A 157 -0.86 26.80 6.83
CA LYS A 157 0.45 27.16 7.41
C LYS A 157 1.64 26.61 6.62
N PHE A 158 1.42 25.89 5.53
CA PHE A 158 2.49 25.24 4.79
C PHE A 158 2.48 25.57 3.30
N GLU A 159 3.66 25.48 2.68
CA GLU A 159 3.82 25.59 1.23
C GLU A 159 2.76 24.77 0.48
N LYS A 160 2.17 25.40 -0.53
CA LYS A 160 1.09 24.85 -1.35
C LYS A 160 1.55 23.53 -1.98
N LEU A 161 0.67 22.53 -1.97
CA LEU A 161 0.88 21.28 -2.69
C LEU A 161 1.08 21.59 -4.18
N PRO A 162 2.17 21.13 -4.83
CA PRO A 162 2.35 21.30 -6.26
C PRO A 162 1.16 20.76 -7.05
N TYR A 163 0.71 21.48 -8.08
CA TYR A 163 -0.49 21.13 -8.85
C TYR A 163 -0.43 19.70 -9.41
N THR A 164 0.74 19.29 -9.94
CA THR A 164 0.97 17.95 -10.47
C THR A 164 0.72 16.87 -9.42
N LEU A 165 1.23 17.06 -8.19
CA LEU A 165 1.03 16.11 -7.08
C LEU A 165 -0.41 16.12 -6.58
N HIS A 166 -1.05 17.29 -6.53
CA HIS A 166 -2.47 17.37 -6.20
C HIS A 166 -3.32 16.56 -7.19
N HIS A 167 -3.16 16.81 -8.50
CA HIS A 167 -3.87 16.09 -9.54
C HIS A 167 -3.62 14.58 -9.44
N ARG A 168 -2.36 14.18 -9.27
CA ARG A 168 -1.96 12.79 -9.04
C ARG A 168 -2.72 12.15 -7.88
N PHE A 169 -2.76 12.79 -6.72
CA PHE A 169 -3.44 12.26 -5.54
C PHE A 169 -4.96 12.18 -5.73
N THR A 170 -5.56 13.20 -6.35
CA THR A 170 -6.97 13.19 -6.74
C THR A 170 -7.30 11.95 -7.59
N THR A 171 -6.51 11.66 -8.62
CA THR A 171 -6.69 10.46 -9.47
C THR A 171 -6.46 9.17 -8.68
N MET A 172 -5.38 9.10 -7.90
CA MET A 172 -4.96 7.90 -7.19
C MET A 172 -5.94 7.47 -6.09
N PHE A 173 -6.51 8.44 -5.38
CA PHE A 173 -7.46 8.19 -4.29
C PHE A 173 -8.92 8.36 -4.74
N ASP A 174 -9.16 8.54 -6.04
CA ASP A 174 -10.49 8.62 -6.64
C ASP A 174 -11.39 9.63 -5.91
N VAL A 175 -10.85 10.83 -5.71
CA VAL A 175 -11.58 11.93 -5.10
C VAL A 175 -12.61 12.41 -6.12
N THR A 176 -13.87 12.06 -5.89
CA THR A 176 -15.01 12.59 -6.63
C THR A 176 -15.35 14.02 -6.15
N GLU A 177 -16.40 14.64 -6.71
CA GLU A 177 -16.89 15.96 -6.32
C GLU A 177 -17.10 16.15 -4.80
N SER A 178 -17.27 15.06 -4.04
CA SER A 178 -17.26 15.15 -2.59
C SER A 178 -15.87 15.49 -2.07
N ARG A 179 -15.75 16.59 -1.30
CA ARG A 179 -14.51 16.98 -0.62
C ARG A 179 -13.95 15.88 0.31
N ARG A 180 -14.71 14.83 0.64
CA ARG A 180 -14.30 13.81 1.62
C ARG A 180 -13.94 12.50 0.94
N LEU A 181 -12.81 11.91 1.35
CA LEU A 181 -12.40 10.60 0.87
C LEU A 181 -13.29 9.48 1.47
N PRO A 182 -13.71 8.50 0.66
CA PRO A 182 -14.30 7.25 1.17
C PRO A 182 -13.34 6.55 2.16
N PRO A 183 -13.84 5.84 3.19
CA PRO A 183 -12.98 5.20 4.19
C PRO A 183 -11.90 4.28 3.62
N GLU A 184 -12.24 3.56 2.54
CA GLU A 184 -11.32 2.68 1.82
C GLU A 184 -10.15 3.42 1.18
N LYS A 185 -10.42 4.55 0.53
CA LYS A 185 -9.41 5.39 -0.11
C LYS A 185 -8.57 6.14 0.93
N MET A 186 -9.18 6.53 2.04
CA MET A 186 -8.47 7.08 3.20
C MET A 186 -7.49 6.06 3.78
N ASN A 187 -7.91 4.80 3.95
CA ASN A 187 -7.02 3.72 4.39
C ASN A 187 -5.90 3.48 3.40
N LEU A 188 -6.18 3.48 2.09
CA LEU A 188 -5.16 3.37 1.05
C LEU A 188 -4.12 4.49 1.17
N LEU A 189 -4.55 5.75 1.30
CA LEU A 189 -3.65 6.89 1.50
C LEU A 189 -2.76 6.69 2.73
N ILE A 190 -3.35 6.33 3.86
CA ILE A 190 -2.59 6.08 5.10
C ILE A 190 -1.58 4.95 4.87
N SER A 191 -1.98 3.86 4.20
CA SER A 191 -1.09 2.76 3.83
C SER A 191 0.13 3.23 3.02
N TYR A 192 -0.05 4.14 2.04
CA TYR A 192 1.07 4.75 1.31
C TYR A 192 2.01 5.54 2.25
N VAL A 193 1.45 6.37 3.14
CA VAL A 193 2.24 7.11 4.13
C VAL A 193 3.06 6.16 5.01
N LEU A 194 2.46 5.08 5.50
CA LEU A 194 3.14 4.12 6.36
C LEU A 194 4.24 3.34 5.63
N VAL A 195 4.08 3.02 4.35
CA VAL A 195 5.16 2.41 3.57
C VAL A 195 6.34 3.38 3.40
N LEU A 196 6.06 4.66 3.11
CA LEU A 196 7.12 5.67 2.99
C LEU A 196 7.85 5.91 4.30
N THR A 197 7.18 5.79 5.46
CA THR A 197 7.86 5.89 6.76
C THR A 197 8.81 4.72 7.02
N LEU A 198 8.51 3.52 6.50
CA LEU A 198 9.44 2.37 6.52
C LEU A 198 10.69 2.70 5.71
N PHE A 199 10.55 3.20 4.49
CA PHE A 199 11.69 3.62 3.66
C PHE A 199 12.52 4.71 4.34
N SER A 200 11.87 5.67 5.00
CA SER A 200 12.58 6.77 5.68
C SER A 200 13.39 6.31 6.90
N ASP A 201 13.02 5.20 7.55
CA ASP A 201 13.61 4.71 8.81
C ASP A 201 14.27 3.33 8.64
N ASP A 202 14.78 3.00 7.45
CA ASP A 202 15.47 1.72 7.16
C ASP A 202 14.67 0.47 7.60
N PHE A 203 13.36 0.50 7.37
CA PHE A 203 12.39 -0.55 7.72
C PHE A 203 12.29 -0.86 9.21
N ARG A 204 12.68 0.09 10.07
CA ARG A 204 12.47 0.05 11.52
C ARG A 204 11.96 1.39 12.04
N THR A 205 10.65 1.60 11.93
CA THR A 205 9.99 2.89 12.19
C THR A 205 9.41 2.95 13.60
N ASP A 206 9.81 3.95 14.39
CA ASP A 206 8.99 4.39 15.53
C ASP A 206 7.84 5.23 14.98
N TYR A 207 6.62 4.70 15.09
CA TYR A 207 5.45 5.25 14.41
C TYR A 207 4.59 6.18 15.31
N ARG A 208 5.11 6.61 16.47
CA ARG A 208 4.36 7.45 17.42
C ARG A 208 4.17 8.89 16.93
N ASP A 209 5.15 9.45 16.24
CA ASP A 209 5.09 10.79 15.67
C ASP A 209 4.24 10.83 14.39
N ILE A 210 4.38 9.86 13.49
CA ILE A 210 3.49 9.76 12.33
C ILE A 210 2.03 9.52 12.75
N ALA A 211 1.78 8.81 13.86
CA ALA A 211 0.44 8.70 14.43
C ALA A 211 -0.15 10.08 14.78
N LYS A 212 0.65 10.95 15.42
CA LYS A 212 0.23 12.32 15.75
C LYS A 212 -0.05 13.13 14.49
N ASP A 213 0.85 13.05 13.51
CA ASP A 213 0.73 13.80 12.25
C ASP A 213 -0.49 13.36 11.44
N LEU A 214 -0.84 12.07 11.48
CA LEU A 214 -2.06 11.53 10.88
C LEU A 214 -3.32 11.78 11.71
N ARG A 215 -3.20 12.36 12.93
CA ARG A 215 -4.28 12.51 13.92
C ARG A 215 -4.95 11.18 14.27
N MET A 216 -4.14 10.13 14.40
CA MET A 216 -4.55 8.77 14.72
C MET A 216 -3.90 8.29 16.02
N THR A 217 -4.48 7.26 16.64
CA THR A 217 -3.83 6.59 17.76
C THR A 217 -2.89 5.51 17.24
N THR A 218 -1.88 5.16 18.03
CA THR A 218 -1.00 4.03 17.71
C THR A 218 -1.78 2.70 17.66
N LEU A 219 -2.92 2.61 18.35
CA LEU A 219 -3.82 1.46 18.32
C LEU A 219 -4.57 1.34 16.99
N THR A 220 -4.97 2.45 16.37
CA THR A 220 -5.66 2.44 15.08
C THR A 220 -4.70 2.28 13.90
N LEU A 221 -3.43 2.71 14.03
CA LEU A 221 -2.40 2.45 13.02
C LEU A 221 -1.90 0.99 13.02
N ARG A 222 -1.90 0.32 14.17
CA ARG A 222 -1.44 -1.08 14.29
C ARG A 222 -2.05 -2.01 13.23
N PRO A 223 -3.39 -2.10 13.09
CA PRO A 223 -3.97 -2.98 12.10
C PRO A 223 -3.54 -2.60 10.68
N ILE A 224 -3.35 -1.32 10.35
CA ILE A 224 -2.92 -0.90 9.01
C ILE A 224 -1.50 -1.41 8.72
N PHE A 225 -0.57 -1.28 9.66
CA PHE A 225 0.77 -1.88 9.55
C PHE A 225 0.70 -3.41 9.38
N GLU A 226 -0.17 -4.09 10.12
CA GLU A 226 -0.35 -5.55 9.98
C GLU A 226 -0.92 -5.94 8.60
N HIS A 227 -1.81 -5.12 8.02
CA HIS A 227 -2.30 -5.29 6.65
C HIS A 227 -1.23 -5.00 5.59
N LEU A 228 -0.21 -4.21 5.92
CA LEU A 228 0.99 -4.03 5.09
C LEU A 228 2.00 -5.17 5.23
N GLY A 229 1.73 -6.16 6.10
CA GLY A 229 2.65 -7.26 6.39
C GLY A 229 3.75 -6.91 7.40
N CYS A 230 3.64 -5.78 8.09
CA CYS A 230 4.58 -5.39 9.13
C CYS A 230 4.37 -6.21 10.40
N LYS A 231 5.46 -6.42 11.14
CA LYS A 231 5.46 -6.88 12.53
C LYS A 231 5.73 -5.70 13.45
N LEU A 232 4.92 -5.59 14.50
CA LEU A 232 5.11 -4.59 15.53
C LEU A 232 5.87 -5.20 16.71
N ILE A 233 7.04 -4.65 16.99
CA ILE A 233 7.91 -5.09 18.08
C ILE A 233 7.86 -4.02 19.17
N SER A 234 7.49 -4.43 20.38
CA SER A 234 7.63 -3.56 21.55
C SER A 234 9.02 -3.77 22.15
N SER A 235 9.82 -2.71 22.21
CA SER A 235 11.10 -2.71 22.91
C SER A 235 11.05 -1.63 23.99
N GLN A 236 11.12 -2.06 25.25
CA GLN A 236 11.00 -1.19 26.42
C GLN A 236 9.69 -0.36 26.40
N LYS A 237 9.78 0.94 26.07
CA LYS A 237 8.68 1.92 26.03
C LYS A 237 8.32 2.37 24.61
N VAL A 238 8.97 1.81 23.58
CA VAL A 238 8.80 2.22 22.18
C VAL A 238 8.34 1.03 21.36
N SER A 239 7.28 1.25 20.57
CA SER A 239 6.78 0.29 19.60
C SER A 239 7.36 0.63 18.23
N TYR A 240 8.01 -0.33 17.61
CA TYR A 240 8.56 -0.22 16.26
C TYR A 240 7.73 -1.03 15.28
N ALA A 241 7.50 -0.49 14.09
CA ALA A 241 7.05 -1.25 12.94
C ALA A 241 8.25 -1.74 12.14
N THR A 242 8.25 -3.02 11.78
CA THR A 242 9.29 -3.66 10.97
C THR A 242 8.66 -4.44 9.84
N LEU A 243 9.31 -4.51 8.68
CA LEU A 243 8.82 -5.27 7.53
C LEU A 243 9.63 -6.56 7.35
N PRO A 244 9.17 -7.71 7.87
CA PRO A 244 9.85 -8.99 7.69
C PRO A 244 9.66 -9.54 6.27
N ILE A 245 10.62 -10.36 5.84
CA ILE A 245 10.56 -11.15 4.60
C ILE A 245 10.57 -12.65 4.96
N PRO A 246 9.79 -13.51 4.26
CA PRO A 246 8.82 -13.18 3.21
C PRO A 246 7.63 -12.38 3.74
N LEU A 247 6.99 -11.58 2.87
CA LEU A 247 5.81 -10.79 3.22
C LEU A 247 4.68 -11.71 3.70
N THR A 248 4.28 -11.56 4.96
CA THR A 248 3.14 -12.28 5.54
C THR A 248 2.05 -11.31 5.92
N PHE A 249 0.89 -11.42 5.28
CA PHE A 249 -0.27 -10.59 5.61
C PHE A 249 -1.08 -11.19 6.75
N PHE A 250 -1.63 -10.32 7.59
CA PHE A 250 -2.54 -10.76 8.65
C PHE A 250 -3.79 -11.42 8.03
N GLN A 251 -4.01 -12.70 8.34
CA GLN A 251 -5.24 -13.39 7.99
C GLN A 251 -6.24 -13.24 9.13
N ILE A 252 -7.40 -12.65 8.84
CA ILE A 252 -8.52 -12.59 9.79
C ILE A 252 -8.96 -14.03 10.08
N LYS A 253 -8.53 -14.59 11.20
CA LYS A 253 -8.99 -15.92 11.65
C LYS A 253 -10.49 -15.86 11.90
N LYS A 254 -11.30 -16.44 11.01
CA LYS A 254 -12.74 -16.64 11.24
C LYS A 254 -12.89 -17.42 12.55
N ARG A 255 -13.34 -16.75 13.63
CA ARG A 255 -13.66 -17.40 14.90
C ARG A 255 -14.67 -18.51 14.64
N LYS A 256 -14.27 -19.77 14.77
CA LYS A 256 -15.21 -20.90 14.82
C LYS A 256 -16.11 -20.68 16.04
N ARG A 257 -17.39 -20.32 15.82
CA ARG A 257 -18.41 -20.37 16.86
C ARG A 257 -18.46 -21.82 17.35
N LYS A 258 -18.00 -22.07 18.59
CA LYS A 258 -18.29 -23.33 19.27
C LYS A 258 -19.79 -23.32 19.56
N ASN A 259 -20.56 -24.07 18.78
CA ASN A 259 -21.94 -24.42 19.15
C ASN A 259 -21.86 -25.19 20.46
N LYS A 260 -22.22 -24.54 21.57
CA LYS A 260 -22.55 -25.22 22.82
C LYS A 260 -23.99 -25.70 22.73
N ASN A 261 -24.22 -26.80 22.03
CA ASN A 261 -25.42 -27.61 22.21
C ASN A 261 -24.95 -29.00 22.65
N LYS A 262 -25.19 -29.30 23.94
CA LYS A 262 -25.40 -30.63 24.56
C LYS A 262 -25.19 -30.47 26.07
N LEU A 263 -26.29 -30.38 26.83
CA LEU A 263 -26.90 -31.53 27.50
C LEU A 263 -28.39 -31.25 27.68
#